data_AF-A0A2D6XG49-F1
#
_entry.id   AF-A0A2D6XG49-F1
#
_cell.length_a   1.000
_cell.length_b   1.000
_cell.length_c   1.000
_cell.angle_alpha   90.00
_cell.angle_beta   90.00
_cell.angle_gamma   90.00
#
_symmetry.space_group_name_H-M   'P 1'
#
loop_
_entity.id
_entity.type
_entity.pdbx_description
1 polymer ?
#
loop_
_entity_poly.entity_id
_entity_poly.type
_entity_poly.pdbx_seq_one_letter_code
_entity_poly.pdbx_strand_id
1 'polypeptide(L)'
;MTATITIELGFLPPRELWGKAGGRDWPYLKAKKKMKRSGFDHGVFELRDFYLVPKISLKYFFHHNYVLDLDNMIIAMKPWQDGLVQAEVVIDDNANRVQLERPEFVRCKEGESKTVVEVREI
;
A
#
# COMPACT_ATOMS: atom_id res chain seq x y z
N MET A 1 24.53 -4.76 0.25
CA MET A 1 23.87 -3.66 -0.50
C MET A 1 22.41 -3.75 -0.11
N THR A 2 21.79 -2.67 0.35
CA THR A 2 20.35 -2.69 0.68
C THR A 2 19.57 -2.65 -0.63
N ALA A 3 18.77 -3.69 -0.87
CA ALA A 3 17.96 -3.77 -2.08
C ALA A 3 16.77 -2.81 -1.98
N THR A 4 16.51 -2.06 -3.04
CA THR A 4 15.33 -1.21 -3.18
C THR A 4 14.60 -1.58 -4.47
N ILE A 5 13.29 -1.72 -4.39
CA ILE A 5 12.41 -1.99 -5.52
C ILE A 5 11.20 -1.07 -5.47
N THR A 6 10.75 -0.64 -6.64
CA THR A 6 9.56 0.20 -6.79
C THR A 6 8.51 -0.57 -7.57
N ILE A 7 7.30 -0.61 -7.05
CA ILE A 7 6.20 -1.42 -7.56
C ILE A 7 5.02 -0.50 -7.85
N GLU A 8 4.48 -0.59 -9.06
CA GLU A 8 3.23 0.07 -9.40
C GLU A 8 2.06 -0.87 -9.14
N LEU A 9 1.22 -0.55 -8.15
CA LEU A 9 0.07 -1.39 -7.82
C LEU A 9 -1.07 -1.24 -8.83
N GLY A 10 -1.05 -0.19 -9.65
CA GLY A 10 -2.03 0.04 -10.73
C GLY A 10 -3.44 0.40 -10.25
N PHE A 11 -3.66 0.56 -8.94
CA PHE A 11 -4.93 1.00 -8.36
C PHE A 11 -4.73 2.05 -7.28
N LEU A 12 -5.77 2.83 -7.00
CA LEU A 12 -5.90 3.58 -5.75
C LEU A 12 -6.89 2.83 -4.84
N PRO A 13 -6.69 2.86 -3.51
CA PRO A 13 -7.72 2.54 -2.54
C PRO A 13 -9.11 3.06 -2.92
N PRO A 14 -10.21 2.41 -2.50
CA PRO A 14 -11.57 2.85 -2.85
C PRO A 14 -11.86 4.29 -2.43
N ARG A 15 -12.64 5.00 -3.28
CA ARG A 15 -12.93 6.43 -3.16
C ARG A 15 -13.58 6.82 -1.83
N GLU A 16 -14.28 5.89 -1.19
CA GLU A 16 -14.91 6.08 0.11
C GLU A 16 -13.89 6.41 1.22
N LEU A 17 -12.62 6.06 1.01
CA LEU A 17 -11.51 6.30 1.94
C LEU A 17 -10.74 7.60 1.64
N TRP A 18 -11.06 8.33 0.57
CA TRP A 18 -10.27 9.51 0.16
C TRP A 18 -10.59 10.81 0.93
N GLY A 19 -11.42 10.75 1.99
CA GLY A 19 -11.68 11.91 2.85
C GLY A 19 -13.02 12.65 2.64
N LYS A 20 -14.09 11.98 2.16
CA LYS A 20 -15.45 12.56 2.12
C LYS A 20 -16.56 11.72 2.77
N ALA A 21 -16.26 10.57 3.38
CA ALA A 21 -17.26 9.80 4.09
C ALA A 21 -17.56 10.45 5.44
N GLY A 22 -18.68 11.16 5.55
CA GLY A 22 -19.15 11.73 6.81
C GLY A 22 -19.40 10.64 7.85
N GLY A 23 -18.43 10.42 8.73
CA GLY A 23 -18.53 9.97 10.13
C GLY A 23 -19.42 8.81 10.58
N ARG A 24 -20.18 8.09 9.74
CA ARG A 24 -21.13 7.06 10.21
C ARG A 24 -20.86 5.63 9.74
N ASP A 25 -20.07 5.45 8.69
CA ASP A 25 -19.71 4.12 8.18
C ASP A 25 -18.25 4.14 7.75
N TRP A 26 -17.31 3.80 8.65
CA TRP A 26 -15.90 3.64 8.31
C TRP A 26 -15.78 2.52 7.25
N PRO A 27 -15.63 2.85 5.95
CA PRO A 27 -15.90 1.91 4.85
C PRO A 27 -14.84 0.81 4.76
N TYR A 28 -13.73 0.98 5.48
CA TYR A 28 -12.60 0.07 5.51
C TYR A 28 -13.00 -1.37 5.78
N LEU A 29 -13.94 -1.67 6.67
CA LEU A 29 -14.32 -3.07 6.93
C LEU A 29 -15.02 -3.73 5.72
N LYS A 30 -15.87 -2.98 5.00
CA LYS A 30 -16.51 -3.46 3.76
C LYS A 30 -15.49 -3.52 2.62
N ALA A 31 -14.61 -2.54 2.55
CA ALA A 31 -13.57 -2.43 1.53
C ALA A 31 -12.44 -3.46 1.73
N LYS A 32 -12.10 -3.82 2.97
CA LYS A 32 -11.06 -4.80 3.35
C LYS A 32 -11.32 -6.17 2.72
N LYS A 33 -12.57 -6.63 2.66
CA LYS A 33 -12.93 -7.89 2.00
C LYS A 33 -12.66 -7.86 0.49
N LYS A 34 -12.93 -6.73 -0.18
CA LYS A 34 -12.63 -6.54 -1.61
C LYS A 34 -11.12 -6.38 -1.84
N MET A 35 -10.45 -5.61 -0.99
CA MET A 35 -9.03 -5.31 -1.07
C MET A 35 -8.11 -6.50 -0.74
N LYS A 36 -8.53 -7.43 0.13
CA LYS A 36 -7.74 -8.66 0.39
C LYS A 36 -7.53 -9.51 -0.87
N ARG A 37 -8.48 -9.50 -1.81
CA ARG A 37 -8.34 -10.20 -3.10
C ARG A 37 -7.43 -9.44 -4.07
N SER A 38 -7.53 -8.11 -4.12
CA SER A 38 -6.73 -7.31 -5.07
C SER A 38 -5.29 -7.06 -4.58
N GLY A 39 -5.09 -6.85 -3.28
CA GLY A 39 -3.77 -6.59 -2.70
C GLY A 39 -2.83 -7.80 -2.71
N PHE A 40 -3.37 -9.01 -2.73
CA PHE A 40 -2.60 -10.26 -2.91
C PHE A 40 -2.10 -10.41 -4.35
N ASP A 41 -2.91 -10.07 -5.35
CA ASP A 41 -2.59 -10.25 -6.78
C ASP A 41 -1.78 -9.09 -7.39
N HIS A 42 -1.83 -7.88 -6.82
CA HIS A 42 -1.17 -6.70 -7.39
C HIS A 42 0.24 -6.47 -6.82
N GLY A 43 1.24 -6.67 -7.66
CA GLY A 43 2.63 -6.25 -7.43
C GLY A 43 3.46 -7.13 -6.51
N VAL A 44 2.84 -8.02 -5.72
CA VAL A 44 3.57 -8.93 -4.81
C VAL A 44 4.44 -9.93 -5.57
N PHE A 45 4.06 -10.32 -6.79
CA PHE A 45 4.88 -11.16 -7.66
C PHE A 45 6.20 -10.48 -8.09
N GLU A 46 6.25 -9.15 -8.13
CA GLU A 46 7.47 -8.40 -8.46
C GLU A 46 8.49 -8.45 -7.31
N LEU A 47 8.09 -8.92 -6.11
CA LEU A 47 8.94 -9.09 -4.93
C LEU A 47 9.58 -10.48 -4.82
N ARG A 48 9.61 -11.26 -5.90
CA ARG A 48 10.21 -12.62 -5.91
C ARG A 48 11.64 -12.69 -5.40
N ASP A 49 12.41 -11.60 -5.54
CA ASP A 49 13.79 -11.52 -5.07
C ASP A 49 13.89 -11.12 -3.58
N PHE A 50 12.79 -10.65 -2.98
CA PHE A 50 12.68 -10.37 -1.55
C PHE A 50 11.96 -11.54 -0.90
N TYR A 51 12.71 -12.51 -0.40
CA TYR A 51 12.15 -13.64 0.35
C TYR A 51 12.72 -13.63 1.76
N LEU A 52 11.84 -13.65 2.76
CA LEU A 52 12.18 -13.72 4.19
C LEU A 52 13.13 -12.61 4.66
N VAL A 53 12.96 -11.40 4.12
CA VAL A 53 13.79 -10.26 4.51
C VAL A 53 13.53 -9.91 5.98
N PRO A 54 14.57 -9.71 6.82
CA PRO A 54 14.39 -9.50 8.25
C PRO A 54 13.62 -8.24 8.60
N LYS A 55 13.78 -7.18 7.80
CA LYS A 55 13.09 -5.91 7.98
C LYS A 55 13.05 -5.12 6.67
N ILE A 56 11.91 -4.48 6.40
CA ILE A 56 11.73 -3.61 5.25
C ILE A 56 11.21 -2.23 5.67
N SER A 57 11.52 -1.23 4.84
CA SER A 57 10.87 0.07 4.81
C SER A 57 9.90 0.11 3.62
N LEU A 58 8.73 0.72 3.84
CA LEU A 58 7.69 0.90 2.84
C LEU A 58 7.35 2.39 2.73
N LYS A 59 7.41 2.93 1.51
CA LYS A 59 6.96 4.29 1.21
C LYS A 59 5.93 4.28 0.09
N TYR A 60 4.75 4.85 0.35
CA TYR A 60 3.67 4.92 -0.64
C TYR A 60 3.63 6.29 -1.31
N PHE A 61 3.41 6.27 -2.62
CA PHE A 61 3.12 7.45 -3.43
C PHE A 61 1.73 7.29 -4.03
N PHE A 62 0.82 8.18 -3.66
CA PHE A 62 -0.55 8.17 -4.14
C PHE A 62 -0.72 9.23 -5.23
N HIS A 63 -0.85 8.77 -6.47
CA HIS A 63 -1.06 9.61 -7.64
C HIS A 63 -2.55 9.85 -7.86
N HIS A 64 -3.00 11.09 -7.75
CA HIS A 64 -4.40 11.43 -8.05
C HIS A 64 -4.57 12.88 -8.50
N ASN A 65 -5.68 13.19 -9.17
CA ASN A 65 -6.00 14.54 -9.65
C ASN A 65 -6.63 15.45 -8.57
N TYR A 66 -7.13 14.86 -7.48
CA TYR A 66 -7.62 15.58 -6.30
C TYR A 66 -6.77 15.27 -5.06
N VAL A 67 -6.79 16.20 -4.09
CA VAL A 67 -6.11 16.02 -2.81
C VAL A 67 -6.72 14.83 -2.06
N LEU A 68 -5.86 13.95 -1.57
CA LEU A 68 -6.21 12.76 -0.81
C LEU A 68 -5.87 12.94 0.67
N ASP A 69 -6.66 12.31 1.54
CA ASP A 69 -6.32 12.13 2.95
C ASP A 69 -5.33 10.98 3.10
N LEU A 70 -4.04 11.32 3.25
CA LEU A 70 -2.94 10.34 3.28
C LEU A 70 -3.08 9.33 4.42
N ASP A 71 -3.62 9.69 5.58
CA ASP A 71 -3.74 8.78 6.72
C ASP A 71 -4.75 7.66 6.39
N ASN A 72 -5.86 8.02 5.78
CA ASN A 72 -6.85 7.04 5.32
C ASN A 72 -6.28 6.14 4.21
N MET A 73 -5.44 6.70 3.33
CA MET A 73 -4.80 5.95 2.27
C MET A 73 -3.83 4.91 2.82
N ILE A 74 -2.98 5.26 3.81
CA ILE A 74 -2.11 4.28 4.49
C ILE A 74 -2.94 3.17 5.12
N ILE A 75 -4.01 3.52 5.85
CA ILE A 75 -4.88 2.51 6.48
C ILE A 75 -5.48 1.59 5.42
N ALA A 76 -5.84 2.12 4.26
CA ALA A 76 -6.37 1.32 3.16
C ALA A 76 -5.34 0.34 2.57
N MET A 77 -4.03 0.57 2.75
CA MET A 77 -2.96 -0.31 2.27
C MET A 77 -2.66 -1.51 3.19
N LYS A 78 -3.27 -1.59 4.38
CA LYS A 78 -3.13 -2.74 5.30
C LYS A 78 -3.31 -4.11 4.63
N PRO A 79 -4.32 -4.36 3.77
CA PRO A 79 -4.48 -5.64 3.10
C PRO A 79 -3.33 -6.01 2.15
N TRP A 80 -2.65 -5.02 1.57
CA TRP A 80 -1.47 -5.25 0.74
C TRP A 80 -0.25 -5.62 1.61
N GLN A 81 -0.10 -4.95 2.76
CA GLN A 81 0.92 -5.31 3.77
C GLN A 81 0.70 -6.73 4.31
N ASP A 82 -0.55 -7.11 4.62
CA ASP A 82 -0.92 -8.49 4.98
C ASP A 82 -0.53 -9.48 3.85
N GLY A 83 -0.59 -9.04 2.59
CA GLY A 83 -0.21 -9.80 1.40
C GLY A 83 1.30 -10.08 1.31
N LEU A 84 2.14 -9.13 1.74
CA LEU A 84 3.60 -9.33 1.81
C LEU A 84 3.98 -10.49 2.74
N VAL A 85 3.27 -10.63 3.86
CA VAL A 85 3.47 -11.74 4.80
C VAL A 85 3.00 -13.06 4.17
N GLN A 86 1.84 -13.06 3.50
CA GLN A 86 1.31 -14.26 2.84
C GLN A 86 2.18 -14.75 1.69
N ALA A 87 2.89 -13.85 1.01
CA ALA A 87 3.84 -14.16 -0.04
C ALA A 87 5.26 -14.40 0.48
N GLU A 88 5.45 -14.48 1.81
CA GLU A 88 6.74 -14.76 2.45
C GLU A 88 7.84 -13.75 2.13
N VAL A 89 7.47 -12.54 1.70
CA VAL A 89 8.41 -11.44 1.45
C VAL A 89 9.04 -10.97 2.77
N VAL A 90 8.18 -10.83 3.77
CA VAL A 90 8.57 -10.57 5.17
C VAL A 90 7.92 -11.58 6.09
N ILE A 91 8.60 -11.88 7.19
CA ILE A 91 8.16 -12.89 8.15
C ILE A 91 6.88 -12.44 8.89
N ASP A 92 6.70 -11.13 9.09
CA ASP A 92 5.55 -10.55 9.79
C ASP A 92 5.37 -9.06 9.39
N ASP A 93 4.16 -8.51 9.49
CA ASP A 93 3.84 -7.10 9.17
C ASP A 93 3.99 -6.15 10.38
N ASN A 94 4.52 -6.66 11.50
CA ASN A 94 4.63 -5.90 12.73
C ASN A 94 5.65 -4.75 12.64
N ALA A 95 5.55 -3.79 13.57
CA ALA A 95 6.38 -2.58 13.57
C ALA A 95 7.90 -2.82 13.72
N ASN A 96 8.33 -4.02 14.16
CA ASN A 96 9.75 -4.37 14.21
C ASN A 96 10.28 -4.85 12.86
N ARG A 97 9.39 -5.27 11.96
CA ARG A 97 9.70 -5.91 10.67
C ARG A 97 9.32 -5.03 9.48
N VAL A 98 8.29 -4.20 9.63
CA VAL A 98 7.85 -3.25 8.61
C VAL A 98 7.88 -1.85 9.18
N GLN A 99 8.71 -1.00 8.58
CA GLN A 99 8.77 0.42 8.87
C GLN A 99 8.00 1.19 7.79
N LEU A 100 6.97 1.94 8.18
CA LEU A 100 6.23 2.79 7.27
C LEU A 100 6.87 4.18 7.23
N GLU A 101 7.35 4.57 6.06
CA GLU A 101 7.74 5.95 5.79
C GLU A 101 6.51 6.81 5.52
N ARG A 102 6.68 8.13 5.70
CA ARG A 102 5.62 9.08 5.43
C ARG A 102 5.21 8.98 3.95
N PRO A 103 3.93 8.74 3.64
CA PRO A 103 3.49 8.66 2.25
C PRO A 103 3.55 10.03 1.60
N GLU A 104 3.58 10.02 0.28
CA GLU A 104 3.57 11.22 -0.55
C GLU A 104 2.34 11.27 -1.44
N PHE A 105 1.75 12.45 -1.55
CA PHE A 105 0.73 12.74 -2.54
C PHE A 105 1.39 13.30 -3.80
N VAL A 106 1.07 12.72 -4.94
CA VAL A 106 1.56 13.18 -6.24
C VAL A 106 0.38 13.60 -7.09
N ARG A 107 0.32 14.87 -7.49
CA ARG A 107 -0.76 15.35 -8.35
C ARG A 107 -0.54 14.86 -9.78
N CYS A 108 -1.54 14.20 -10.37
CA CYS A 108 -1.49 13.69 -11.75
C CYS A 108 -2.70 14.15 -12.58
N LYS A 109 -2.73 13.79 -13.88
CA LYS A 109 -3.90 14.05 -14.73
C LYS A 109 -5.04 13.09 -14.40
N GLU A 110 -6.24 13.45 -14.83
CA GLU A 110 -7.40 12.56 -14.73
C GLU A 110 -7.16 11.28 -15.54
N GLY A 111 -7.52 10.13 -14.97
CA GLY A 111 -7.27 8.81 -15.56
C GLY A 111 -5.89 8.20 -15.27
N GLU A 112 -4.92 8.97 -14.75
CA GLU A 112 -3.56 8.49 -14.43
C GLU A 112 -3.40 8.10 -12.95
N SER A 113 -4.51 7.79 -12.27
CA SER A 113 -4.52 7.53 -10.85
C SER A 113 -3.91 6.17 -10.51
N LYS A 114 -2.91 6.16 -9.63
CA LYS A 114 -2.20 4.93 -9.24
C LYS A 114 -1.59 5.04 -7.85
N THR A 115 -1.30 3.90 -7.25
CA THR A 115 -0.45 3.79 -6.07
C THR A 115 0.88 3.19 -6.50
N VAL A 116 1.96 3.84 -6.11
CA VAL A 116 3.32 3.30 -6.24
C VAL A 116 3.84 3.05 -4.84
N VAL A 117 4.54 1.94 -4.64
CA VAL A 117 5.18 1.63 -3.37
C VAL A 117 6.66 1.36 -3.60
N GLU A 118 7.49 2.02 -2.82
CA GLU A 118 8.90 1.72 -2.70
C GLU A 118 9.10 0.77 -1.51
N VAL A 119 9.75 -0.35 -1.77
CA VAL A 119 10.12 -1.36 -0.78
C VAL A 119 11.63 -1.38 -0.68
N ARG A 120 12.15 -1.23 0.53
CA ARG A 120 13.59 -1.19 0.79
C ARG A 120 13.96 -2.12 1.93
N GLU A 121 14.97 -2.96 1.74
CA GLU A 121 15.56 -3.72 2.84
C GLU A 121 16.36 -2.80 3.79
N ILE A 122 16.20 -2.98 5.10
CA ILE A 122 16.87 -2.16 6.14
C ILE A 122 17.45 -2.99 7.28
#